data_AF-A0AA89C010-F1
#
_entry.id   AF-A0AA89C010-F1
#
_cell.length_a   1.000
_cell.length_b   1.000
_cell.length_c   1.000
_cell.angle_alpha   90.00
_cell.angle_beta   90.00
_cell.angle_gamma   90.00
#
_symmetry.space_group_name_H-M   'P 1'
#
loop_
_entity.id
_entity.type
_entity.pdbx_description
1 polymer ?
#
loop_
_entity_poly.entity_id
_entity_poly.type
_entity_poly.pdbx_seq_one_letter_code
_entity_poly.pdbx_strand_id
1 'polypeptide(L)'
;MLLVVCMVMGILYGAINHFSPSEWSKVPPDEDKTNSRESFTPKNAGFFVHSTLNWQGYKEVPRSPGGRFLTTMWFSFVSFLIYGYSANLVSILVNRPPNQSVIPHKSFRSMIQDVKVDAKTTMSSRDLESLFMASVDRDLPVLYEKVSGGFVTSGSVEKDDMNLFDSLSQSEMSTVLVTPSSVAKYRVRNKCDLISSDSFLKLQYAFCARRDNTGIINLINAVILRMIEEGKMEGLIKRWMPSDSCDRNLGKILVSAQIPVSTARPLSLADLAVPYIMLLVGVIVSIIMLIVETCLHRRRQRQNESNTEPIVMTTTNGGASKTEGGADDEKVPMAADEP
;
A
#
# COMPACT_ATOMS: atom_id res chain seq x y z
N MET A 1 22.53 1.80 12.28
CA MET A 1 22.95 3.13 11.83
C MET A 1 22.18 4.23 12.56
N LEU A 2 20.87 4.44 12.33
CA LEU A 2 20.10 5.49 13.02
C LEU A 2 20.17 5.42 14.55
N LEU A 3 19.98 4.23 15.15
CA LEU A 3 20.07 4.05 16.60
C LEU A 3 21.44 4.46 17.17
N VAL A 4 22.52 4.21 16.42
CA VAL A 4 23.88 4.60 16.83
C VAL A 4 24.00 6.12 16.81
N VAL A 5 23.47 6.78 15.78
CA VAL A 5 23.42 8.25 15.72
C VAL A 5 22.61 8.82 16.88
N CYS A 6 21.45 8.24 17.21
CA CYS A 6 20.65 8.65 18.37
C CYS A 6 21.40 8.48 19.69
N MET A 7 22.12 7.37 19.89
CA MET A 7 22.95 7.17 21.08
C MET A 7 24.09 8.19 21.17
N VAL A 8 24.79 8.43 20.07
CA VAL A 8 25.88 9.42 19.99
C VAL A 8 25.35 10.82 20.30
N MET A 9 24.21 11.20 19.72
CA MET A 9 23.55 12.48 20.00
C MET A 9 23.11 12.58 21.47
N GLY A 10 22.53 11.52 22.04
CA GLY A 10 22.15 11.49 23.46
C GLY A 10 23.36 11.69 24.40
N ILE A 11 24.50 11.06 24.08
CA ILE A 11 25.75 11.24 24.82
C ILE A 11 26.29 12.66 24.64
N LEU A 12 26.28 13.22 23.42
CA LEU A 12 26.69 14.59 23.14
C LEU A 12 25.85 15.62 23.90
N TYR A 13 24.53 15.46 23.92
CA TYR A 13 23.65 16.31 24.71
C TYR A 13 23.92 16.19 26.21
N GLY A 14 24.14 14.97 26.71
CA GLY A 14 24.55 14.74 28.09
C GLY A 14 25.89 15.40 28.43
N ALA A 15 26.86 15.35 27.52
CA ALA A 15 28.16 15.98 27.67
C ALA A 15 28.07 17.51 27.64
N ILE A 16 27.28 18.09 26.72
CA ILE A 16 27.07 19.55 26.66
C ILE A 16 26.40 20.05 27.94
N ASN A 17 25.42 19.32 28.47
CA ASN A 17 24.81 19.67 29.74
C ASN A 17 25.80 19.54 30.91
N HIS A 18 26.66 18.51 30.88
CA HIS A 18 27.63 18.32 31.95
C HIS A 18 28.78 19.33 31.89
N PHE A 19 29.28 19.75 30.73
CA PHE A 19 30.50 20.56 30.60
C PHE A 19 30.27 22.05 30.28
N SER A 20 29.07 22.46 29.86
CA SER A 20 28.83 23.85 29.42
C SER A 20 28.57 24.80 30.60
N PRO A 21 29.39 25.85 30.79
CA PRO A 21 29.18 26.81 31.87
C PRO A 21 27.85 27.58 31.79
N SER A 22 27.32 27.76 30.58
CA SER A 22 26.03 28.43 30.37
C SER A 22 24.81 27.60 30.83
N GLU A 23 24.95 26.28 30.98
CA GLU A 23 23.91 25.42 31.57
C GLU A 23 23.99 25.42 33.11
N TRP A 24 25.20 25.55 33.65
CA TRP A 24 25.42 25.66 35.10
C TRP A 24 25.05 27.01 35.69
N SER A 25 24.76 28.02 34.85
CA SER A 25 24.35 29.34 35.33
C SER A 25 23.01 29.20 36.04
N LYS A 26 23.09 29.24 37.37
CA LYS A 26 21.96 29.05 38.28
C LYS A 26 21.00 30.21 38.11
N VAL A 27 19.90 29.99 37.39
CA VAL A 27 18.71 30.86 37.47
C VAL A 27 18.29 30.90 38.95
N PRO A 28 18.01 32.07 39.56
CA PRO A 28 17.53 32.17 40.94
C PRO A 28 16.30 31.28 41.15
N PRO A 29 16.10 30.67 42.35
CA PRO A 29 14.94 29.81 42.63
C PRO A 29 13.59 30.49 42.31
N ASP A 30 13.55 31.82 42.47
CA ASP A 30 12.36 32.66 42.33
C ASP A 30 11.96 32.88 40.86
N GLU A 31 12.90 32.67 39.91
CA GLU A 31 12.67 32.75 38.46
C GLU A 31 12.47 31.36 37.80
N ASP A 32 12.70 30.25 38.53
CA ASP A 32 12.62 28.89 37.99
C ASP A 32 11.22 28.26 38.18
N LYS A 33 10.20 28.86 37.55
CA LYS A 33 8.80 28.36 37.59
C LYS A 33 8.62 26.96 36.98
N THR A 34 9.62 26.44 36.28
CA THR A 34 9.53 25.16 35.54
C THR A 34 10.44 24.05 36.10
N ASN A 35 11.14 24.26 37.22
CA ASN A 35 12.15 23.33 37.75
C ASN A 35 13.17 22.88 36.68
N SER A 36 13.49 23.80 35.78
CA SER A 36 14.36 23.58 34.63
C SER A 36 15.81 23.29 35.00
N ARG A 37 16.19 23.55 36.26
CA ARG A 37 17.52 23.29 36.85
C ARG A 37 17.97 21.82 36.81
N GLU A 38 17.06 20.86 36.97
CA GLU A 38 17.40 19.42 37.05
C GLU A 38 16.91 18.62 35.84
N SER A 39 16.27 19.32 34.90
CA SER A 39 15.36 18.69 33.97
C SER A 39 16.05 18.09 32.74
N PHE A 40 17.31 18.45 32.45
CA PHE A 40 18.09 17.89 31.34
C PHE A 40 19.11 16.81 31.79
N THR A 41 18.67 15.86 32.61
CA THR A 41 19.47 14.65 32.99
C THR A 41 19.79 13.79 31.75
N PRO A 42 20.90 13.00 31.68
CA PRO A 42 21.21 12.12 30.55
C PRO A 42 20.07 11.16 30.12
N LYS A 43 19.23 10.73 31.07
CA LYS A 43 17.99 9.98 30.77
C LYS A 43 16.99 10.81 29.99
N ASN A 44 16.79 12.06 30.40
CA ASN A 44 15.91 13.03 29.74
C ASN A 44 16.49 13.50 28.40
N ALA A 45 17.82 13.56 28.26
CA ALA A 45 18.49 13.81 26.98
C ALA A 45 18.24 12.67 25.98
N GLY A 46 18.27 11.41 26.43
CA GLY A 46 17.88 10.27 25.59
C GLY A 46 16.42 10.35 25.14
N PHE A 47 15.53 10.72 26.06
CA PHE A 47 14.11 10.91 25.75
C PHE A 47 13.85 12.13 24.85
N PHE A 48 14.65 13.20 24.98
CA PHE A 48 14.65 14.36 24.09
C PHE A 48 14.98 13.95 22.65
N VAL A 49 16.07 13.18 22.46
CA VAL A 49 16.47 12.67 21.13
C VAL A 49 15.39 11.77 20.54
N HIS A 50 14.77 10.91 21.36
CA HIS A 50 13.66 10.06 20.91
C HIS A 50 12.41 10.86 20.51
N SER A 51 12.02 11.86 21.30
CA SER A 51 10.83 12.67 21.05
C SER A 51 10.99 13.52 19.78
N THR A 52 12.14 14.18 19.66
CA THR A 52 12.46 15.03 18.50
C THR A 52 12.61 14.24 17.20
N LEU A 53 13.05 12.97 17.27
CA LEU A 53 13.04 12.05 16.12
C LEU A 53 11.62 11.77 15.59
N ASN A 54 10.62 11.75 16.48
CA ASN A 54 9.20 11.53 16.13
C ASN A 54 8.47 12.84 15.76
N TRP A 55 9.19 13.93 15.49
CA TRP A 55 8.64 15.27 15.28
C TRP A 55 7.78 15.76 16.47
N GLN A 56 8.08 15.28 17.68
CA GLN A 56 7.45 15.80 18.89
C GLN A 56 8.40 16.82 19.52
N GLY A 57 7.86 17.99 19.83
CA GLY A 57 8.58 18.98 20.63
C GLY A 57 8.84 18.44 22.03
N TYR A 58 9.94 18.86 22.64
CA TYR A 58 10.25 18.53 24.03
C TYR A 58 10.27 19.81 24.86
N LYS A 59 9.76 19.73 26.09
CA LYS A 59 9.44 20.89 26.93
C LYS A 59 10.66 21.70 27.34
N GLU A 60 11.83 21.08 27.45
CA GLU A 60 13.06 21.73 27.92
C GLU A 60 14.17 21.59 26.89
N VAL A 61 14.66 22.72 26.38
CA VAL A 61 15.71 22.74 25.36
C VAL A 61 17.02 23.18 26.01
N PRO A 62 18.19 22.69 25.56
CA PRO A 62 19.47 23.20 26.03
C PRO A 62 19.55 24.74 25.92
N ARG A 63 20.03 25.37 26.98
CA ARG A 63 20.18 26.83 27.10
C ARG A 63 21.45 27.34 26.45
N SER A 64 22.50 26.51 26.46
CA SER A 64 23.81 26.85 25.92
C SER A 64 23.75 27.18 24.42
N PRO A 65 24.52 28.17 23.93
CA PRO A 65 24.54 28.50 22.50
C PRO A 65 25.00 27.31 21.65
N GLY A 66 25.96 26.52 22.14
CA GLY A 66 26.40 25.28 21.50
C GLY A 66 25.31 24.20 21.48
N GLY A 67 24.55 24.04 22.57
CA GLY A 67 23.42 23.11 22.61
C GLY A 67 22.26 23.52 21.70
N ARG A 68 21.99 24.83 21.58
CA ARG A 68 21.01 25.37 20.62
C ARG A 68 21.43 25.10 19.18
N PHE A 69 22.70 25.35 18.84
CA PHE A 69 23.21 25.08 17.50
C PHE A 69 23.20 23.57 17.16
N LEU A 70 23.59 22.71 18.11
CA LEU A 70 23.49 21.27 17.91
C LEU A 70 22.03 20.83 17.69
N THR A 71 21.10 21.44 18.42
CA THR A 71 19.66 21.19 18.30
C THR A 71 19.11 21.62 16.95
N THR A 72 19.50 22.78 16.41
CA THR A 72 19.05 23.20 15.07
C THR A 72 19.58 22.29 13.97
N MET A 73 20.84 21.85 14.07
CA MET A 73 21.42 20.86 13.14
C MET A 73 20.72 19.50 13.25
N TRP A 74 20.40 19.07 14.47
CA TRP A 74 19.65 17.83 14.73
C TRP A 74 18.25 17.89 14.10
N PHE A 75 17.50 18.97 14.29
CA PHE A 75 16.19 19.13 13.67
C PHE A 75 16.26 19.14 12.14
N SER A 76 17.29 19.75 11.56
CA SER A 76 17.52 19.73 10.11
C SER A 76 17.77 18.31 9.62
N PHE A 77 18.62 17.54 10.30
CA PHE A 77 18.89 16.13 10.00
C PHE A 77 17.62 15.28 10.08
N VAL A 78 16.84 15.40 11.16
CA VAL A 78 15.57 14.65 11.31
C VAL A 78 14.59 15.00 10.21
N SER A 79 14.48 16.27 9.82
CA SER A 79 13.61 16.71 8.73
C SER A 79 13.98 16.04 7.40
N PHE A 80 15.27 16.08 7.01
CA PHE A 80 15.73 15.39 5.80
C PHE A 80 15.49 13.88 5.84
N LEU A 81 15.68 13.26 7.00
CA LEU A 81 15.45 11.83 7.18
C LEU A 81 13.97 11.46 6.99
N ILE A 82 13.05 12.23 7.60
CA ILE A 82 11.60 11.99 7.48
C ILE A 82 11.12 12.25 6.05
N TYR A 83 11.61 13.31 5.38
CA TYR A 83 11.27 13.57 3.98
C TYR A 83 11.79 12.48 3.05
N GLY A 84 13.04 12.04 3.22
CA GLY A 84 13.62 10.95 2.43
C GLY A 84 12.87 9.63 2.63
N TYR A 85 12.52 9.29 3.87
CA TYR A 85 11.74 8.10 4.18
C TYR A 85 10.32 8.18 3.60
N SER A 86 9.65 9.32 3.74
CA SER A 86 8.30 9.55 3.20
C SER A 86 8.28 9.48 1.68
N ALA A 87 9.27 10.07 1.00
CA ALA A 87 9.40 10.00 -0.45
C ALA A 87 9.63 8.56 -0.93
N ASN A 88 10.50 7.80 -0.25
CA ASN A 88 10.72 6.40 -0.57
C ASN A 88 9.46 5.55 -0.33
N LEU A 89 8.77 5.79 0.79
CA LEU A 89 7.48 5.15 1.08
C LEU A 89 6.47 5.45 -0.03
N VAL A 90 6.27 6.71 -0.41
CA VAL A 90 5.37 7.10 -1.50
C VAL A 90 5.73 6.40 -2.81
N SER A 91 7.01 6.34 -3.17
CA SER A 91 7.48 5.63 -4.37
C SER A 91 7.07 4.16 -4.34
N ILE A 92 7.27 3.47 -3.21
CA ILE A 92 6.85 2.08 -3.04
C ILE A 92 5.33 1.98 -3.14
N LEU A 93 4.58 2.87 -2.46
CA LEU A 93 3.12 2.81 -2.45
C LEU A 93 2.51 3.05 -3.83
N VAL A 94 3.10 3.92 -4.65
CA VAL A 94 2.70 4.21 -6.03
C VAL A 94 3.02 3.05 -6.97
N ASN A 95 4.16 2.39 -6.77
CA ASN A 95 4.60 1.26 -7.59
C ASN A 95 3.97 -0.08 -7.18
N ARG A 96 3.07 -0.10 -6.19
CA ARG A 96 2.39 -1.33 -5.80
C ARG A 96 1.53 -1.84 -6.97
N PRO A 97 1.58 -3.16 -7.26
CA PRO A 97 0.70 -3.72 -8.28
C PRO A 97 -0.76 -3.45 -7.88
N PRO A 98 -1.61 -3.04 -8.83
CA PRO A 98 -3.03 -2.88 -8.56
C PRO A 98 -3.62 -4.20 -8.07
N ASN A 99 -4.77 -4.13 -7.39
CA ASN A 99 -5.58 -5.33 -7.06
C ASN A 99 -6.08 -6.07 -8.29
N GLN A 100 -5.81 -5.54 -9.47
CA GLN A 100 -6.15 -6.11 -10.74
C GLN A 100 -4.90 -6.73 -11.34
N SER A 101 -5.07 -7.89 -11.95
CA SER A 101 -4.02 -8.55 -12.72
C SER A 101 -3.44 -7.58 -13.74
N VAL A 102 -2.15 -7.27 -13.59
CA VAL A 102 -1.43 -6.53 -14.62
C VAL A 102 -1.34 -7.46 -15.82
N ILE A 103 -1.90 -7.02 -16.94
CA ILE A 103 -1.84 -7.77 -18.18
C ILE A 103 -0.37 -7.77 -18.62
N PRO A 104 0.30 -8.93 -18.64
CA PRO A 104 1.75 -9.00 -18.84
C PRO A 104 2.15 -8.51 -20.24
N HIS A 105 1.28 -8.74 -21.23
CA HIS A 105 1.53 -8.39 -22.62
C HIS A 105 0.42 -7.50 -23.16
N LYS A 106 0.79 -6.30 -23.59
CA LYS A 106 -0.14 -5.36 -24.23
C LYS A 106 -0.36 -5.67 -25.71
N SER A 107 0.66 -6.23 -26.36
CA SER A 107 0.63 -6.55 -27.79
C SER A 107 0.72 -8.04 -28.03
N PHE A 108 0.02 -8.50 -29.07
CA PHE A 108 0.11 -9.87 -29.57
C PHE A 108 1.56 -10.30 -29.85
N ARG A 109 2.38 -9.40 -30.42
CA ARG A 109 3.79 -9.70 -30.73
C ARG A 109 4.61 -9.98 -29.47
N SER A 110 4.46 -9.14 -28.44
CA SER A 110 5.14 -9.36 -27.15
C SER A 110 4.71 -10.63 -26.44
N MET A 111 3.48 -11.08 -26.70
CA MET A 111 2.90 -12.27 -26.09
C MET A 111 3.41 -13.56 -26.75
N ILE A 112 3.57 -13.59 -28.07
CA ILE A 112 4.09 -14.77 -28.78
C ILE A 112 5.57 -14.99 -28.52
N GLN A 113 6.36 -13.90 -28.45
CA GLN A 113 7.80 -13.97 -28.23
C GLN A 113 8.16 -14.54 -26.84
N ASP A 114 7.26 -14.42 -25.87
CA ASP A 114 7.49 -14.89 -24.51
C ASP A 114 7.35 -16.41 -24.39
N VAL A 115 8.45 -17.10 -24.10
CA VAL A 115 8.51 -18.57 -24.04
C VAL A 115 7.55 -19.18 -23.01
N LYS A 116 7.18 -18.42 -21.98
CA LYS A 116 6.30 -18.88 -20.88
C LYS A 116 4.81 -18.94 -21.25
N VAL A 117 4.44 -18.42 -22.42
CA VAL A 117 3.05 -18.32 -22.86
C VAL A 117 2.69 -19.51 -23.74
N ASP A 118 1.75 -20.34 -23.31
CA ASP A 118 1.22 -21.44 -24.13
C ASP A 118 0.17 -20.91 -25.10
N ALA A 119 0.30 -21.22 -26.39
CA ALA A 119 -0.64 -20.79 -27.41
C ALA A 119 -1.53 -21.96 -27.87
N LYS A 120 -2.84 -21.79 -27.75
CA LYS A 120 -3.86 -22.68 -28.28
C LYS A 120 -4.60 -21.99 -29.42
N THR A 121 -5.22 -22.76 -30.30
CA THR A 121 -6.00 -22.23 -31.42
C THR A 121 -7.34 -22.95 -31.53
N THR A 122 -8.38 -22.19 -31.88
CA THR A 122 -9.68 -22.75 -32.31
C THR A 122 -9.68 -23.08 -33.81
N MET A 123 -8.70 -22.57 -34.56
CA MET A 123 -8.63 -22.80 -36.01
C MET A 123 -8.24 -24.25 -36.30
N SER A 124 -8.80 -24.82 -37.36
CA SER A 124 -8.38 -26.15 -37.80
C SER A 124 -6.90 -26.13 -38.20
N SER A 125 -6.20 -27.25 -38.02
CA SER A 125 -4.78 -27.36 -38.39
C SER A 125 -4.53 -27.00 -39.86
N ARG A 126 -5.48 -27.35 -40.75
CA ARG A 126 -5.39 -27.03 -42.19
C ARG A 126 -5.57 -25.54 -42.47
N ASP A 127 -6.50 -24.89 -41.79
CA ASP A 127 -6.70 -23.45 -41.96
C ASP A 127 -5.47 -22.71 -41.43
N LEU A 128 -4.95 -23.10 -40.27
CA LEU A 128 -3.74 -22.51 -39.70
C LEU A 128 -2.52 -22.70 -40.61
N GLU A 129 -2.32 -23.91 -41.16
CA GLU A 129 -1.24 -24.20 -42.11
C GLU A 129 -1.40 -23.37 -43.39
N SER A 130 -2.61 -23.26 -43.93
CA SER A 130 -2.87 -22.45 -45.13
C SER A 130 -2.60 -20.96 -44.89
N LEU A 131 -2.93 -20.45 -43.70
CA LEU A 131 -2.64 -19.07 -43.31
C LEU A 131 -1.15 -18.84 -43.12
N PHE A 132 -0.46 -19.80 -42.52
CA PHE A 132 1.00 -19.78 -42.39
C PHE A 132 1.67 -19.70 -43.76
N MET A 133 1.29 -20.60 -44.69
CA MET A 133 1.84 -20.64 -46.05
C MET A 133 1.50 -19.41 -46.89
N ALA A 134 0.34 -18.79 -46.67
CA ALA A 134 -0.11 -17.61 -47.41
C ALA A 134 0.48 -16.29 -46.88
N SER A 135 0.95 -16.25 -45.63
CA SER A 135 1.38 -15.01 -45.00
C SER A 135 2.86 -14.69 -45.24
N VAL A 136 3.19 -13.41 -45.33
CA VAL A 136 4.57 -12.88 -45.42
C VAL A 136 5.03 -12.34 -44.04
N ASP A 137 4.18 -12.44 -43.01
CA ASP A 137 4.48 -11.88 -41.70
C ASP A 137 5.50 -12.73 -40.93
N ARG A 138 6.43 -12.07 -40.24
CA ARG A 138 7.51 -12.73 -39.48
C ARG A 138 7.04 -13.35 -38.18
N ASP A 139 5.90 -12.91 -37.66
CA ASP A 139 5.37 -13.37 -36.36
C ASP A 139 4.53 -14.66 -36.49
N LEU A 140 3.95 -14.92 -37.67
CA LEU A 140 3.12 -16.09 -37.90
C LEU A 140 3.88 -17.43 -37.85
N PRO A 141 5.13 -17.55 -38.34
CA PRO A 141 5.96 -18.74 -38.12
C PRO A 141 6.16 -19.07 -36.64
N VAL A 142 6.45 -18.06 -35.82
CA VAL A 142 6.68 -18.24 -34.38
C VAL A 142 5.40 -18.70 -33.69
N LEU A 143 4.26 -18.13 -34.08
CA LEU A 143 2.95 -18.59 -33.60
C LEU A 143 2.66 -20.03 -34.04
N TYR A 144 2.91 -20.35 -35.31
CA TYR A 144 2.70 -21.68 -35.86
C TYR A 144 3.55 -22.72 -35.14
N GLU A 145 4.84 -22.44 -34.92
CA GLU A 145 5.75 -23.29 -34.15
C GLU A 145 5.28 -23.46 -32.70
N LYS A 146 4.76 -22.42 -32.07
CA LYS A 146 4.29 -22.49 -30.69
C LYS A 146 2.99 -23.29 -30.55
N VAL A 147 2.07 -23.13 -31.49
CA VAL A 147 0.80 -23.86 -31.54
C VAL A 147 1.01 -25.32 -31.96
N SER A 148 1.97 -25.60 -32.86
CA SER A 148 2.29 -26.96 -33.32
C SER A 148 3.25 -27.71 -32.39
N GLY A 149 4.19 -27.00 -31.77
CA GLY A 149 5.14 -27.49 -30.77
C GLY A 149 4.55 -27.61 -29.37
N GLY A 150 3.45 -26.91 -29.09
CA GLY A 150 2.55 -27.12 -27.96
C GLY A 150 1.79 -28.44 -28.06
N PHE A 151 2.54 -29.54 -28.03
CA PHE A 151 2.12 -30.90 -27.70
C PHE A 151 0.80 -31.37 -28.37
N VAL A 152 0.97 -32.03 -29.51
CA VAL A 152 0.13 -33.11 -30.09
C VAL A 152 -0.05 -34.31 -29.12
N THR A 153 0.00 -34.10 -27.82
CA THR A 153 0.03 -35.16 -26.82
C THR A 153 -0.85 -34.78 -25.64
N SER A 154 -2.13 -34.66 -25.94
CA SER A 154 -3.15 -35.55 -25.39
C SER A 154 -4.47 -35.06 -25.93
N GLY A 155 -4.99 -35.76 -26.94
CA GLY A 155 -6.39 -35.75 -27.33
C GLY A 155 -7.01 -34.38 -27.63
N SER A 156 -7.33 -34.16 -28.91
CA SER A 156 -8.22 -33.12 -29.41
C SER A 156 -7.59 -31.71 -29.47
N VAL A 157 -7.27 -31.17 -30.65
CA VAL A 157 -8.23 -30.32 -31.37
C VAL A 157 -9.64 -30.52 -30.82
N GLU A 158 -9.89 -29.98 -29.63
CA GLU A 158 -11.17 -30.07 -28.95
C GLU A 158 -12.15 -29.32 -29.84
N LYS A 159 -12.93 -30.09 -30.61
CA LYS A 159 -13.94 -29.60 -31.56
C LYS A 159 -15.05 -28.80 -30.88
N ASP A 160 -15.06 -28.75 -29.55
CA ASP A 160 -15.96 -27.92 -28.77
C ASP A 160 -15.26 -26.63 -28.35
N ASP A 161 -15.44 -25.60 -29.18
CA ASP A 161 -15.06 -24.21 -28.89
C ASP A 161 -15.49 -23.78 -27.48
N MET A 162 -16.60 -24.32 -26.96
CA MET A 162 -17.16 -24.02 -25.64
C MET A 162 -16.23 -24.41 -24.48
N ASN A 163 -15.66 -25.61 -24.50
CA ASN A 163 -14.84 -26.12 -23.40
C ASN A 163 -13.49 -25.38 -23.33
N LEU A 164 -13.00 -24.89 -24.47
CA LEU A 164 -11.73 -24.21 -24.56
C LEU A 164 -11.77 -22.81 -23.91
N PHE A 165 -12.83 -22.03 -24.16
CA PHE A 165 -13.03 -20.74 -23.48
C PHE A 165 -13.22 -20.88 -21.97
N ASP A 166 -13.93 -21.92 -21.55
CA ASP A 166 -14.17 -22.17 -20.12
C ASP A 166 -12.89 -22.69 -19.43
N SER A 167 -12.12 -23.54 -20.10
CA SER A 167 -10.79 -23.96 -19.64
C SER A 167 -9.84 -22.77 -19.50
N LEU A 168 -9.90 -21.79 -20.40
CA LEU A 168 -9.09 -20.57 -20.32
C LEU A 168 -9.45 -19.68 -19.13
N SER A 169 -10.74 -19.60 -18.80
CA SER A 169 -11.19 -18.87 -17.62
C SER A 169 -10.74 -19.51 -16.30
N GLN A 170 -10.49 -20.83 -16.31
CA GLN A 170 -10.04 -21.59 -15.15
C GLN A 170 -8.51 -21.76 -15.09
N SER A 171 -7.83 -21.67 -16.24
CA SER A 171 -6.37 -21.83 -16.35
C SER A 171 -5.62 -20.58 -15.89
N GLU A 172 -4.35 -20.77 -15.52
CA GLU A 172 -3.44 -19.66 -15.17
C GLU A 172 -3.23 -18.69 -16.36
N MET A 173 -2.91 -17.42 -16.04
CA MET A 173 -2.75 -16.30 -16.99
C MET A 173 -1.69 -16.46 -18.09
N SER A 174 -1.05 -17.64 -18.18
CA SER A 174 -0.03 -17.98 -19.17
C SER A 174 -0.59 -18.63 -20.44
N THR A 175 -1.88 -18.96 -20.52
CA THR A 175 -2.46 -19.57 -21.72
C THR A 175 -3.17 -18.54 -22.60
N VAL A 176 -2.88 -18.56 -23.90
CA VAL A 176 -3.44 -17.66 -24.90
C VAL A 176 -4.21 -18.46 -25.94
N LEU A 177 -5.38 -17.95 -26.32
CA LEU A 177 -6.19 -18.54 -27.38
C LEU A 177 -6.25 -17.67 -28.61
N VAL A 178 -5.85 -18.25 -29.73
CA VAL A 178 -5.98 -17.67 -31.06
C VAL A 178 -7.30 -18.12 -31.68
N THR A 179 -8.18 -17.16 -31.90
CA THR A 179 -9.52 -17.37 -32.47
C THR A 179 -9.88 -16.17 -33.37
N PRO A 180 -10.82 -16.31 -34.33
CA PRO A 180 -11.32 -15.17 -35.08
C PRO A 180 -11.81 -14.03 -34.18
N SER A 181 -11.53 -12.80 -34.58
CA SER A 181 -11.79 -11.60 -33.77
C SER A 181 -13.28 -11.39 -33.45
N SER A 182 -14.19 -11.85 -34.32
CA SER A 182 -15.64 -11.85 -34.09
C SER A 182 -16.03 -12.74 -32.91
N VAL A 183 -15.49 -13.97 -32.87
CA VAL A 183 -15.76 -14.94 -31.81
C VAL A 183 -15.17 -14.45 -30.49
N ALA A 184 -13.93 -13.96 -30.50
CA ALA A 184 -13.29 -13.39 -29.31
C ALA A 184 -14.11 -12.24 -28.72
N LYS A 185 -14.49 -11.25 -29.54
CA LYS A 185 -15.30 -10.10 -29.10
C LYS A 185 -16.64 -10.54 -28.54
N TYR A 186 -17.27 -11.56 -29.14
CA TYR A 186 -18.52 -12.12 -28.64
C TYR A 186 -18.39 -12.77 -27.26
N ARG A 187 -17.34 -13.56 -27.05
CA ARG A 187 -17.10 -14.21 -25.77
C ARG A 187 -16.73 -13.23 -24.67
N VAL A 188 -15.82 -12.30 -24.96
CA VAL A 188 -15.36 -11.28 -23.99
C VAL A 188 -16.52 -10.37 -23.53
N ARG A 189 -17.47 -10.04 -24.42
CA ARG A 189 -18.63 -9.22 -24.03
C ARG A 189 -19.64 -9.99 -23.18
N ASN A 190 -19.79 -11.30 -23.41
CA ASN A 190 -20.72 -12.15 -22.67
C ASN A 190 -20.16 -12.62 -21.31
N LYS A 191 -18.86 -12.97 -21.25
CA LYS A 191 -18.16 -13.40 -20.03
C LYS A 191 -16.97 -12.47 -19.80
N CYS A 192 -16.99 -11.76 -18.67
CA CYS A 192 -16.03 -10.70 -18.36
C CYS A 192 -14.70 -11.20 -17.78
N ASP A 193 -14.43 -12.50 -17.90
CA ASP A 193 -13.25 -13.16 -17.35
C ASP A 193 -12.07 -13.15 -18.33
N LEU A 194 -12.35 -12.84 -19.60
CA LEU A 194 -11.37 -12.88 -20.69
C LEU A 194 -11.10 -11.49 -21.24
N ILE A 195 -9.89 -11.29 -21.75
CA ILE A 195 -9.48 -10.07 -22.45
C ILE A 195 -9.10 -10.41 -23.89
N SER A 196 -9.47 -9.55 -24.83
CA SER A 196 -9.04 -9.67 -26.22
C SER A 196 -7.86 -8.73 -26.50
N SER A 197 -6.79 -9.25 -27.09
CA SER A 197 -5.68 -8.45 -27.64
C SER A 197 -6.03 -7.85 -29.00
N ASP A 198 -5.10 -7.04 -29.53
CA ASP A 198 -5.18 -6.51 -30.90
C ASP A 198 -5.24 -7.63 -31.94
N SER A 199 -5.94 -7.35 -33.05
CA SER A 199 -6.00 -8.24 -34.21
C SER A 199 -4.71 -8.12 -35.03
N PHE A 200 -4.02 -9.23 -35.23
CA PHE A 200 -2.77 -9.29 -36.00
C PHE A 200 -2.98 -9.60 -37.49
N LEU A 201 -4.07 -10.30 -37.83
CA LEU A 201 -4.37 -10.73 -39.19
C LEU A 201 -5.78 -10.28 -39.60
N LYS A 202 -5.90 -9.73 -40.81
CA LYS A 202 -7.18 -9.32 -41.38
C LYS A 202 -7.72 -10.41 -42.30
N LEU A 203 -8.53 -11.29 -41.73
CA LEU A 203 -9.35 -12.24 -42.51
C LEU A 203 -10.78 -11.71 -42.61
N GLN A 204 -11.37 -11.89 -43.78
CA GLN A 204 -12.75 -11.47 -44.05
C GLN A 204 -13.57 -12.68 -44.44
N TYR A 205 -14.81 -12.74 -43.94
CA TYR A 205 -15.78 -13.72 -44.39
C TYR A 205 -16.37 -13.28 -45.74
N ALA A 206 -16.54 -14.24 -46.64
CA ALA A 206 -17.11 -14.01 -47.96
C ALA A 206 -18.15 -15.08 -48.29
N PHE A 207 -19.10 -14.75 -49.16
CA PHE A 207 -20.01 -15.74 -49.72
C PHE A 207 -19.32 -16.48 -50.86
N CYS A 208 -19.37 -17.81 -50.82
CA CYS A 208 -18.81 -18.66 -51.85
C CYS A 208 -19.93 -19.15 -52.78
N ALA A 209 -19.73 -19.00 -54.09
CA ALA A 209 -20.61 -19.54 -55.12
C ALA A 209 -19.79 -20.32 -56.14
N ARG A 210 -20.46 -21.23 -56.87
CA ARG A 210 -19.81 -22.00 -57.95
C ARG A 210 -19.35 -21.05 -59.06
N ARG A 211 -18.14 -21.30 -59.58
CA ARG A 211 -17.41 -20.37 -60.46
C ARG A 211 -18.13 -20.04 -61.78
N ASP A 212 -19.00 -20.94 -62.23
CA ASP A 212 -19.80 -20.80 -63.45
C ASP A 212 -20.98 -19.82 -63.30
N ASN A 213 -21.42 -19.53 -62.07
CA ASN A 213 -22.56 -18.67 -61.80
C ASN A 213 -22.15 -17.20 -61.61
N THR A 214 -21.55 -16.62 -62.64
CA THR A 214 -21.04 -15.23 -62.62
C THR A 214 -22.14 -14.19 -62.37
N GLY A 215 -23.35 -14.40 -62.89
CA GLY A 215 -24.49 -13.50 -62.66
C GLY A 215 -24.89 -13.39 -61.19
N ILE A 216 -24.88 -14.52 -60.48
CA ILE A 216 -25.21 -14.58 -59.05
C ILE A 216 -24.10 -13.93 -58.22
N ILE A 217 -22.83 -14.19 -58.56
CA ILE A 217 -21.67 -13.58 -57.88
C ILE A 217 -21.74 -12.05 -57.97
N ASN A 218 -21.97 -11.52 -59.17
CA ASN A 218 -22.06 -10.07 -59.39
C ASN A 218 -23.25 -9.46 -58.64
N LEU A 219 -24.40 -10.13 -58.64
CA LEU A 219 -25.58 -9.68 -57.92
C LEU A 219 -25.34 -9.64 -56.41
N ILE A 220 -24.76 -10.71 -55.83
CA ILE A 220 -24.45 -10.80 -54.40
C ILE A 220 -23.47 -9.70 -54.00
N ASN A 221 -22.39 -9.50 -54.78
CA ASN A 221 -21.41 -8.45 -54.50
C ASN A 221 -22.04 -7.05 -54.53
N ALA A 222 -22.89 -6.76 -55.52
CA ALA A 222 -23.59 -5.48 -55.60
C ALA A 222 -24.52 -5.24 -54.40
N VAL A 223 -25.26 -6.28 -53.98
CA VAL A 223 -26.15 -6.19 -52.80
C VAL A 223 -25.35 -5.98 -51.52
N ILE A 224 -24.23 -6.69 -51.34
CA ILE A 224 -23.37 -6.54 -50.15
C ILE A 224 -22.80 -5.12 -50.06
N LEU A 225 -22.27 -4.59 -51.18
CA LEU A 225 -21.75 -3.22 -51.23
C LEU A 225 -22.83 -2.20 -50.84
N ARG A 226 -24.03 -2.35 -51.41
CA ARG A 226 -25.17 -1.51 -51.06
C ARG A 226 -25.55 -1.61 -49.57
N MET A 227 -25.54 -2.81 -48.99
CA MET A 227 -25.82 -3.00 -47.56
C MET A 227 -24.75 -2.38 -46.63
N ILE A 228 -23.50 -2.32 -47.09
CA ILE A 228 -22.41 -1.65 -46.38
C ILE A 228 -22.59 -0.13 -46.47
N GLU A 229 -22.84 0.41 -47.66
CA GLU A 229 -23.06 1.85 -47.90
C GLU A 229 -24.28 2.39 -47.14
N GLU A 230 -25.37 1.62 -47.10
CA GLU A 230 -26.58 1.97 -46.35
C GLU A 230 -26.41 1.80 -44.83
N GLY A 231 -25.26 1.31 -44.35
CA GLY A 231 -25.00 1.06 -42.91
C GLY A 231 -25.79 -0.11 -42.31
N LYS A 232 -26.55 -0.86 -43.12
CA LYS A 232 -27.35 -2.01 -42.66
C LYS A 232 -26.49 -3.11 -42.08
N MET A 233 -25.29 -3.33 -42.61
CA MET A 233 -24.34 -4.30 -42.06
C MET A 233 -23.90 -3.95 -40.63
N GLU A 234 -23.62 -2.68 -40.35
CA GLU A 234 -23.28 -2.24 -39.00
C GLU A 234 -24.48 -2.40 -38.04
N GLY A 235 -25.68 -2.10 -38.51
CA GLY A 235 -26.92 -2.35 -37.76
C GLY A 235 -27.12 -3.83 -37.40
N LEU A 236 -26.83 -4.74 -38.32
CA LEU A 236 -26.87 -6.18 -38.07
C LEU A 236 -25.82 -6.61 -37.05
N ILE A 237 -24.57 -6.14 -37.20
CA ILE A 237 -23.51 -6.42 -36.23
C ILE A 237 -23.95 -5.95 -34.84
N LYS A 238 -24.40 -4.70 -34.70
CA LYS A 238 -24.84 -4.15 -33.40
C LYS A 238 -26.04 -4.90 -32.81
N ARG A 239 -26.92 -5.45 -33.64
CA ARG A 239 -28.10 -6.21 -33.20
C ARG A 239 -27.76 -7.60 -32.67
N TRP A 240 -26.85 -8.31 -33.35
CA TRP A 240 -26.47 -9.68 -32.99
C TRP A 240 -25.31 -9.76 -32.00
N MET A 241 -24.55 -8.67 -31.89
CA MET A 241 -23.48 -8.51 -30.93
C MET A 241 -24.08 -8.09 -29.57
N PRO A 242 -23.85 -8.83 -28.47
CA PRO A 242 -24.24 -8.40 -27.13
C PRO A 242 -23.74 -6.99 -26.85
N SER A 243 -24.61 -6.20 -26.19
CA SER A 243 -24.23 -4.93 -25.59
C SER A 243 -23.20 -5.21 -24.49
N ASP A 244 -22.28 -4.28 -24.22
CA ASP A 244 -21.28 -4.44 -23.14
C ASP A 244 -22.00 -4.67 -21.80
N SER A 245 -22.19 -5.94 -21.44
CA SER A 245 -22.66 -6.38 -20.13
C SER A 245 -21.55 -6.36 -19.10
N CYS A 246 -20.30 -6.31 -19.56
CA CYS A 246 -19.14 -6.09 -18.70
C CYS A 246 -19.08 -4.63 -18.26
N ASP A 247 -18.90 -4.44 -16.96
CA ASP A 247 -18.86 -3.11 -16.35
C ASP A 247 -17.83 -2.24 -17.09
N ARG A 248 -18.27 -1.04 -17.52
CA ARG A 248 -17.52 -0.13 -18.40
C ARG A 248 -16.16 0.28 -17.83
N ASN A 249 -15.97 0.06 -16.54
CA ASN A 249 -14.72 0.30 -15.82
C ASN A 249 -13.60 -0.64 -16.29
N LEU A 250 -13.90 -1.91 -16.63
CA LEU A 250 -12.90 -2.85 -17.14
C LEU A 250 -12.49 -2.54 -18.59
N GLY A 251 -13.49 -2.21 -19.43
CA GLY A 251 -13.27 -1.87 -20.85
C GLY A 251 -12.54 -0.53 -21.06
N LYS A 252 -12.77 0.46 -20.20
CA LYS A 252 -12.03 1.74 -20.23
C LYS A 252 -10.56 1.60 -19.81
N ILE A 253 -10.23 0.65 -18.95
CA ILE A 253 -8.85 0.34 -18.56
C ILE A 253 -8.08 -0.32 -19.72
N LEU A 254 -8.78 -1.02 -20.62
CA LEU A 254 -8.18 -1.79 -21.71
C LEU A 254 -8.01 -1.02 -23.04
N VAL A 255 -8.88 -0.05 -23.32
CA VAL A 255 -8.88 0.72 -24.59
C VAL A 255 -8.14 2.06 -24.47
N SER A 256 -7.90 2.55 -23.25
CA SER A 256 -7.03 3.70 -23.08
C SER A 256 -5.56 3.27 -23.17
N ALA A 257 -4.95 3.56 -24.33
CA ALA A 257 -3.51 3.56 -24.56
C ALA A 257 -2.73 4.49 -23.60
N GLN A 258 -3.40 5.15 -22.66
CA GLN A 258 -2.84 5.57 -21.39
C GLN A 258 -3.60 4.83 -20.29
N ILE A 259 -2.98 3.81 -19.69
CA ILE A 259 -3.20 3.61 -18.25
C ILE A 259 -2.81 4.96 -17.66
N PRO A 260 -3.73 5.81 -17.14
CA PRO A 260 -3.26 6.94 -16.37
C PRO A 260 -2.37 6.32 -15.30
N VAL A 261 -1.13 6.78 -15.22
CA VAL A 261 -0.08 6.35 -14.28
C VAL A 261 -0.47 6.76 -12.84
N SER A 262 -1.75 6.67 -12.49
CA SER A 262 -2.39 7.34 -11.36
C SER A 262 -3.71 6.68 -10.98
N THR A 263 -3.78 5.35 -11.00
CA THR A 263 -4.71 4.63 -10.10
C THR A 263 -3.87 3.86 -9.10
N ALA A 264 -3.15 4.60 -8.25
CA ALA A 264 -2.55 4.01 -7.06
C ALA A 264 -3.64 3.26 -6.30
N ARG A 265 -3.39 1.99 -5.97
CA ARG A 265 -4.33 1.16 -5.21
C ARG A 265 -4.68 1.89 -3.91
N PRO A 266 -5.99 2.07 -3.59
CA PRO A 266 -6.38 2.69 -2.33
C PRO A 266 -5.84 1.86 -1.16
N LEU A 267 -5.35 2.53 -0.12
CA LEU A 267 -4.84 1.87 1.07
C LEU A 267 -6.01 1.17 1.78
N SER A 268 -5.87 -0.13 2.00
CA SER A 268 -6.82 -0.92 2.79
C SER A 268 -6.34 -1.07 4.23
N LEU A 269 -7.24 -1.39 5.16
CA LEU A 269 -6.90 -1.67 6.56
C LEU A 269 -5.84 -2.80 6.67
N ALA A 270 -5.87 -3.76 5.75
CA ALA A 270 -4.88 -4.83 5.69
C ALA A 270 -3.46 -4.30 5.43
N ASP A 271 -3.32 -3.24 4.61
CA ASP A 271 -2.02 -2.65 4.31
C ASP A 271 -1.46 -1.85 5.50
N LEU A 272 -2.33 -1.39 6.42
CA LEU A 272 -1.95 -0.71 7.66
C LEU A 272 -1.90 -1.64 8.88
N ALA A 273 -1.87 -2.95 8.71
CA ALA A 273 -1.88 -3.88 9.85
C ALA A 273 -0.69 -3.69 10.81
N VAL A 274 0.50 -3.38 10.28
CA VAL A 274 1.75 -3.23 11.06
C VAL A 274 1.65 -2.16 12.16
N PRO A 275 1.25 -0.89 11.89
CA PRO A 275 1.11 0.11 12.94
C PRO A 275 0.05 -0.26 14.00
N TYR A 276 -1.04 -0.95 13.62
CA TYR A 276 -2.03 -1.43 14.59
C TYR A 276 -1.46 -2.49 15.54
N ILE A 277 -0.70 -3.45 15.02
CA ILE A 277 -0.03 -4.47 15.82
C ILE A 277 1.00 -3.83 16.76
N MET A 278 1.77 -2.86 16.26
CA MET A 278 2.77 -2.14 17.06
C MET A 278 2.13 -1.38 18.23
N LEU A 279 0.97 -0.74 18.00
CA LEU A 279 0.21 -0.06 19.05
C LEU A 279 -0.27 -1.04 20.13
N LEU A 280 -0.79 -2.20 19.72
CA LEU A 280 -1.25 -3.23 20.66
C LEU A 280 -0.10 -3.76 21.54
N VAL A 281 1.07 -4.01 20.96
CA VAL A 281 2.27 -4.40 21.72
C VAL A 281 2.68 -3.29 22.69
N GLY A 282 2.64 -2.02 22.27
CA GLY A 282 2.95 -0.87 23.12
C GLY A 282 2.05 -0.77 24.36
N VAL A 283 0.74 -0.98 24.18
CA VAL A 283 -0.23 -1.00 25.30
C VAL A 283 0.08 -2.12 26.29
N ILE A 284 0.37 -3.33 25.79
CA ILE A 284 0.70 -4.47 26.66
C ILE A 284 1.97 -4.19 27.48
N VAL A 285 3.03 -3.70 26.83
CA VAL A 285 4.30 -3.38 27.51
C VAL A 285 4.11 -2.26 28.55
N SER A 286 3.30 -1.24 28.23
CA SER A 286 2.97 -0.15 29.17
C SER A 286 2.28 -0.67 30.43
N ILE A 287 1.28 -1.55 30.28
CA ILE A 287 0.58 -2.17 31.41
C ILE A 287 1.54 -2.99 32.27
N ILE A 288 2.42 -3.78 31.66
CA ILE A 288 3.42 -4.58 32.38
C ILE A 288 4.37 -3.67 33.18
N MET A 289 4.89 -2.61 32.56
CA MET A 289 5.78 -1.66 33.23
C MET A 289 5.10 -0.96 34.41
N LEU A 290 3.83 -0.57 34.26
CA LEU A 290 3.04 0.02 35.35
C LEU A 290 2.85 -0.95 36.54
N ILE A 291 2.59 -2.23 36.25
CA ILE A 291 2.46 -3.26 37.29
C ILE A 291 3.80 -3.45 38.02
N VAL A 292 4.90 -3.53 37.28
CA VAL A 292 6.25 -3.68 37.85
C VAL A 292 6.59 -2.48 38.73
N GLU A 293 6.37 -1.26 38.24
CA GLU A 293 6.64 -0.04 39.01
C GLU A 293 5.81 0.02 40.30
N THR A 294 4.51 -0.27 40.20
CA THR A 294 3.60 -0.30 41.36
C THR A 294 4.03 -1.36 42.38
N CYS A 295 4.47 -2.53 41.91
CA CYS A 295 4.95 -3.61 42.77
C CYS A 295 6.26 -3.24 43.47
N LEU A 296 7.22 -2.67 42.74
CA LEU A 296 8.49 -2.20 43.30
C LEU A 296 8.28 -1.05 44.28
N HIS A 297 7.38 -0.12 43.98
CA HIS A 297 7.05 0.99 44.87
C HIS A 297 6.43 0.49 46.19
N ARG A 298 5.46 -0.43 46.11
CA ARG A 298 4.86 -1.07 47.30
C ARG A 298 5.88 -1.88 48.11
N ARG A 299 6.82 -2.57 47.46
CA ARG A 299 7.90 -3.30 48.15
C ARG A 299 8.85 -2.35 48.89
N ARG A 300 9.23 -1.23 48.27
CA ARG A 300 10.07 -0.21 48.89
C ARG A 300 9.39 0.48 50.07
N GLN A 301 8.08 0.78 49.98
CA GLN A 301 7.32 1.35 51.09
C GLN A 301 7.28 0.42 52.30
N ARG A 302 6.97 -0.87 52.09
CA ARG A 302 7.00 -1.89 53.17
C ARG A 302 8.37 -2.02 53.84
N GLN A 303 9.45 -1.87 53.08
CA GLN A 303 10.82 -1.95 53.59
C GLN A 303 11.23 -0.69 54.37
N ASN A 304 10.73 0.49 53.99
CA ASN A 304 10.94 1.73 54.74
C ASN A 304 10.12 1.74 56.04
N GLU A 305 8.90 1.20 56.03
CA GLU A 305 8.08 1.00 57.24
C GLU A 305 8.73 0.02 58.22
N SER A 306 9.38 -1.04 57.75
CA SER A 306 10.09 -1.99 58.64
C SER A 306 11.40 -1.44 59.24
N ASN A 307 12.01 -0.41 58.63
CA ASN A 307 13.25 0.22 59.12
C ASN A 307 13.01 1.41 60.06
N THR A 308 11.75 1.81 60.27
CA THR A 308 11.39 2.87 61.20
C THR A 308 10.81 2.21 62.46
N GLU A 309 11.66 1.75 63.38
CA GLU A 309 11.21 1.28 64.70
C GLU A 309 10.49 2.41 65.46
N PRO A 310 9.45 2.10 66.26
CA PRO A 310 8.64 3.11 66.93
C PRO A 310 9.43 3.81 68.05
N ILE A 311 9.47 5.15 67.99
CA ILE A 311 9.89 5.99 69.10
C ILE A 311 8.94 5.72 70.28
N VAL A 312 9.43 5.01 71.29
CA VAL A 312 8.75 4.85 72.58
C VAL A 312 8.73 6.22 73.27
N MET A 313 7.62 6.95 73.15
CA MET A 313 7.36 8.09 74.01
C MET A 313 6.97 7.58 75.39
N THR A 314 7.89 7.72 76.35
CA THR A 314 7.60 7.67 77.78
C THR A 314 6.56 8.73 78.11
N THR A 315 5.38 8.30 78.54
CA THR A 315 4.31 9.16 79.04
C THR A 315 4.68 9.65 80.44
N THR A 316 5.18 10.88 80.54
CA THR A 316 5.11 11.66 81.78
C THR A 316 3.81 12.46 81.77
N ASN A 317 2.86 12.03 82.60
CA ASN A 317 1.63 12.77 82.89
C ASN A 317 1.95 14.18 83.38
N GLY A 318 1.30 15.15 82.76
CA GLY A 318 1.40 16.57 83.09
C GLY A 318 0.42 17.05 84.16
N GLY A 319 0.60 18.33 84.48
CA GLY A 319 -0.31 19.22 85.21
C GLY A 319 0.53 20.26 85.98
N ALA A 320 0.45 21.58 85.76
CA ALA A 320 -0.54 22.40 85.10
C ALA A 320 0.03 23.83 84.87
N SER A 321 -0.67 24.60 84.02
CA SER A 321 -0.91 26.06 84.12
C SER A 321 -0.45 26.94 82.93
N LYS A 322 -1.47 27.39 82.17
CA LYS A 322 -1.72 28.71 81.55
C LYS A 322 -0.58 29.49 80.90
N THR A 323 -0.75 29.81 79.61
CA THR A 323 -1.13 31.18 79.17
C THR A 323 -1.68 31.19 77.73
N GLU A 324 -2.60 32.12 77.50
CA GLU A 324 -3.39 32.38 76.30
C GLU A 324 -2.58 32.99 75.15
N GLY A 325 -3.04 32.76 73.91
CA GLY A 325 -2.62 33.47 72.70
C GLY A 325 -3.36 32.90 71.49
N GLY A 326 -4.32 33.68 70.97
CA GLY A 326 -5.40 33.24 70.10
C GLY A 326 -5.04 32.82 68.67
N ALA A 327 -5.98 32.13 68.04
CA ALA A 327 -6.06 31.97 66.60
C ALA A 327 -7.54 31.79 66.22
N ASP A 328 -7.94 32.62 65.27
CA ASP A 328 -9.28 32.81 64.77
C ASP A 328 -9.91 31.55 64.19
N ASP A 329 -11.22 31.56 64.38
CA ASP A 329 -12.20 30.61 63.90
C ASP A 329 -12.41 30.72 62.38
N GLU A 330 -12.74 29.57 61.81
CA GLU A 330 -13.89 29.42 60.90
C GLU A 330 -13.70 29.53 59.36
N LYS A 331 -13.83 28.33 58.78
CA LYS A 331 -14.57 27.93 57.56
C LYS A 331 -14.16 28.44 56.17
N VAL A 332 -13.80 27.43 55.39
CA VAL A 332 -14.28 27.22 54.02
C VAL A 332 -15.82 27.16 54.00
N PRO A 333 -16.46 27.86 53.05
CA PRO A 333 -17.43 27.16 52.22
C PRO A 333 -17.29 27.58 50.74
N MET A 334 -17.46 26.64 49.82
CA MET A 334 -18.03 27.00 48.52
C MET A 334 -18.72 25.78 47.91
N ALA A 335 -20.03 25.94 47.75
CA ALA A 335 -20.85 25.19 46.83
C ALA A 335 -21.32 26.17 45.74
N ALA A 336 -21.49 25.60 44.54
CA ALA A 336 -22.44 25.96 43.49
C ALA A 336 -22.18 27.15 42.53
N ASP A 337 -22.50 26.83 41.28
CA ASP A 337 -23.04 27.61 40.17
C ASP A 337 -22.13 28.54 39.33
N GLU A 338 -21.89 28.07 38.09
CA GLU A 338 -22.24 28.67 36.79
C GLU A 338 -22.59 30.18 36.70
N PRO A 339 -22.30 30.84 35.56
CA PRO A 339 -22.76 30.44 34.21
C PRO A 339 -21.69 30.21 33.14
#